data_AF-A0A1J4JBU6-F1
#
_entry.id   AF-A0A1J4JBU6-F1
#
_cell.length_a   1.000
_cell.length_b   1.000
_cell.length_c   1.000
_cell.angle_alpha   90.00
_cell.angle_beta   90.00
_cell.angle_gamma   90.00
#
_symmetry.space_group_name_H-M   'P 1'
#
loop_
_entity.id
_entity.type
_entity.pdbx_description
1 polymer ?
#
loop_
_entity_poly.entity_id
_entity_poly.type
_entity_poly.pdbx_seq_one_letter_code
_entity_poly.pdbx_strand_id
1 'polypeptide(L)'
;MEKNWVTGSSTIKGTFKTLEIPRVLPSCIFLSWSVGNEIGISKCFHSNTRIGTLDDTFIIRSSRKKQERAKLSIQSKSMRGSIICLGQAKMAVPTSVFDGTSTEGVYKIETDVGTFVITIEFMILPEEDLTQPSFYIRDTANLSLYSSKIRKLKPTILTPDKPSDFWGDEGLIKELGNISHCRATEAALDELENLNSPLHKTARDVDFYSDFVQKIIILLMEPPLSINSEGSIVFIKQKYDSSSNSNLVSVVAIRICQTITKFLKGKPEVLYLEMPLIDICGSIAHLICDPNSDFIDLIYIISTSYFIVSYILERHPNVLPTVIDAFKVVIKHACTVYLMKVKEIIQKKCASPQHIKALVVKHEKLFQIMNIPMCVWKELYAYIMKALDYYQTTHWIANSLELEIDFHSFKNEFPGIDFPYIESIKKICKNPELYLRNSNSIKELKITGDWLWQALTKANEHIEKPLQDEKILKLVKNPEQPTLLVDIDYHVQTNKIIDEAKIEIPFHLPILPDEYR
;
A
#
# COMPACT_ATOMS: atom_id res chain seq x y z
N MET A 1 1.22 -0.70 55.46
CA MET A 1 1.34 -1.27 54.10
C MET A 1 1.30 -0.12 53.12
N GLU A 2 2.47 0.40 52.78
CA GLU A 2 2.64 1.43 51.76
C GLU A 2 2.38 0.82 50.39
N LYS A 3 1.41 1.38 49.65
CA LYS A 3 1.24 1.05 48.23
C LYS A 3 2.42 1.68 47.49
N ASN A 4 3.31 0.85 46.96
CA ASN A 4 4.31 1.26 45.97
C ASN A 4 3.58 1.82 44.74
N TRP A 5 3.42 3.14 44.68
CA TRP A 5 2.96 3.82 43.48
C TRP A 5 4.10 3.78 42.46
N VAL A 6 3.89 3.01 41.40
CA VAL A 6 4.70 3.00 40.19
C VAL A 6 5.00 4.44 39.79
N THR A 7 6.28 4.82 39.83
CA THR A 7 6.81 6.13 39.41
C THR A 7 6.95 6.26 37.89
N GLY A 8 6.54 5.24 37.14
CA GLY A 8 6.49 5.23 35.67
C GLY A 8 5.25 5.95 35.10
N SER A 9 5.37 6.46 33.88
CA SER A 9 4.23 6.98 33.12
C SER A 9 3.29 5.85 32.72
N SER A 10 2.01 5.93 33.09
CA SER A 10 1.00 4.96 32.66
C SER A 10 0.58 5.23 31.21
N THR A 11 0.36 4.15 30.44
CA THR A 11 -0.23 4.25 29.10
C THR A 11 -1.74 4.26 29.23
N ILE A 12 -2.39 5.30 28.68
CA ILE A 12 -3.82 5.53 28.83
C ILE A 12 -4.43 5.61 27.45
N LYS A 13 -5.46 4.81 27.21
CA LYS A 13 -6.27 4.86 25.99
C LYS A 13 -7.40 5.87 26.19
N GLY A 14 -7.39 6.96 25.44
CA GLY A 14 -8.50 7.89 25.34
C GLY A 14 -9.42 7.50 24.18
N THR A 15 -10.73 7.49 24.41
CA THR A 15 -11.76 7.24 23.40
C THR A 15 -12.67 8.44 23.37
N PHE A 16 -12.74 9.16 22.24
CA PHE A 16 -13.72 10.21 22.07
C PHE A 16 -15.11 9.56 22.04
N LYS A 17 -16.05 10.02 22.86
CA LYS A 17 -17.42 9.46 22.95
C LYS A 17 -18.43 10.34 22.28
N THR A 18 -18.44 11.62 22.65
CA THR A 18 -19.41 12.58 22.14
C THR A 18 -18.75 13.90 21.81
N LEU A 19 -19.24 14.52 20.74
CA LEU A 19 -18.95 15.89 20.36
C LEU A 19 -20.28 16.64 20.30
N GLU A 20 -20.47 17.58 21.22
CA GLU A 20 -21.59 18.52 21.18
C GLU A 20 -21.21 19.74 20.36
N ILE A 21 -22.04 20.05 19.36
CA ILE A 21 -21.82 21.12 18.38
C ILE A 21 -22.72 22.31 18.72
N PRO A 22 -22.16 23.52 18.90
CA PRO A 22 -22.92 24.73 19.19
C PRO A 22 -23.66 25.21 17.93
N ARG A 23 -24.94 24.85 17.79
CA ARG A 23 -25.84 25.17 16.65
C ARG A 23 -25.52 24.43 15.34
N VAL A 24 -26.53 24.29 14.48
CA VAL A 24 -26.44 23.59 13.18
C VAL A 24 -25.56 24.41 12.24
N LEU A 25 -24.38 23.89 11.91
CA LEU A 25 -23.43 24.46 10.96
C LEU A 25 -23.61 23.79 9.58
N PRO A 26 -23.62 24.54 8.47
CA PRO A 26 -23.79 23.96 7.13
C PRO A 26 -22.52 23.26 6.60
N SER A 27 -21.43 23.25 7.36
CA SER A 27 -20.13 22.72 6.96
C SER A 27 -19.77 21.42 7.67
N CYS A 28 -18.92 20.62 7.03
CA CYS A 28 -18.39 19.38 7.58
C CYS A 28 -17.28 19.67 8.60
N ILE A 29 -17.35 19.07 9.79
CA ILE A 29 -16.40 19.30 10.89
C ILE A 29 -15.71 18.00 11.26
N PHE A 30 -14.45 18.04 11.65
CA PHE A 30 -13.73 16.90 12.19
C PHE A 30 -12.76 17.35 13.28
N LEU A 31 -12.39 16.43 14.17
CA LEU A 31 -11.39 16.63 15.21
C LEU A 31 -10.03 16.18 14.69
N SER A 32 -9.00 16.95 15.00
CA SER A 32 -7.62 16.50 14.90
C SER A 32 -6.98 16.56 16.27
N TRP A 33 -6.19 15.55 16.62
CA TRP A 33 -5.44 15.56 17.87
C TRP A 33 -3.96 15.29 17.61
N SER A 34 -3.12 15.78 18.52
CA SER A 34 -1.70 15.44 18.55
C SER A 34 -1.24 15.17 19.99
N VAL A 35 -0.54 14.06 20.19
CA VAL A 35 0.07 13.66 21.47
C VAL A 35 1.50 13.24 21.19
N GLY A 36 2.49 13.98 21.68
CA GLY A 36 3.89 13.77 21.28
C GLY A 36 4.06 13.82 19.76
N ASN A 37 4.48 12.69 19.17
CA ASN A 37 4.64 12.52 17.71
C ASN A 37 3.42 11.86 17.03
N GLU A 38 2.42 11.41 17.79
CA GLU A 38 1.19 10.83 17.22
C GLU A 38 0.23 11.94 16.80
N ILE A 39 -0.26 11.88 15.57
CA ILE A 39 -1.27 12.79 15.03
C ILE A 39 -2.43 11.93 14.51
N GLY A 40 -3.65 12.28 14.90
CA GLY A 40 -4.85 11.60 14.43
C GLY A 40 -5.92 12.57 14.00
N ILE A 41 -6.84 12.07 13.17
CA ILE A 41 -7.95 12.83 12.61
C ILE A 41 -9.20 11.96 12.72
N SER A 42 -10.31 12.52 13.22
CA SER A 42 -11.58 11.83 13.30
C SER A 42 -12.26 11.75 11.95
N LYS A 43 -13.32 10.94 11.86
CA LYS A 43 -14.25 11.03 10.75
C LYS A 43 -14.87 12.43 10.63
N CYS A 44 -15.32 12.72 9.42
CA CYS A 44 -15.96 13.98 9.03
C CYS A 44 -17.46 13.95 9.40
N PHE A 45 -17.90 14.89 10.24
CA PHE A 45 -19.27 15.05 10.71
C PHE A 45 -20.04 16.07 9.89
N HIS A 46 -21.12 15.62 9.26
CA HIS A 46 -22.08 16.50 8.59
C HIS A 46 -23.12 16.96 9.62
N SER A 47 -23.15 18.26 9.89
CA SER A 47 -23.86 18.84 11.02
C SER A 47 -25.38 18.90 10.80
N ASN A 48 -26.06 17.77 10.98
CA ASN A 48 -27.52 17.71 11.08
C ASN A 48 -28.01 17.39 12.51
N THR A 49 -27.11 16.99 13.41
CA THR A 49 -27.39 16.66 14.82
C THR A 49 -26.50 17.48 15.76
N ARG A 50 -27.03 17.93 16.91
CA ARG A 50 -26.27 18.71 17.91
C ARG A 50 -25.24 17.87 18.68
N ILE A 51 -25.38 16.54 18.65
CA ILE A 51 -24.47 15.60 19.29
C ILE A 51 -24.04 14.61 18.22
N GLY A 52 -22.74 14.49 18.00
CA GLY A 52 -22.12 13.43 17.20
C GLY A 52 -21.48 12.40 18.13
N THR A 53 -21.71 11.12 17.87
CA THR A 53 -20.97 10.05 18.53
C THR A 53 -19.64 9.82 17.81
N LEU A 54 -18.57 9.76 18.58
CA LEU A 54 -17.24 9.40 18.14
C LEU A 54 -16.88 8.05 18.75
N ASP A 55 -16.05 7.27 18.06
CA ASP A 55 -15.45 6.04 18.60
C ASP A 55 -13.94 5.98 18.29
N ASP A 56 -13.36 7.11 17.90
CA ASP A 56 -11.94 7.20 17.58
C ASP A 56 -11.11 7.19 18.88
N THR A 57 -9.97 6.50 18.85
CA THR A 57 -9.14 6.27 20.04
C THR A 57 -7.72 6.79 19.84
N PHE A 58 -7.10 7.25 20.92
CA PHE A 58 -5.71 7.69 20.94
C PHE A 58 -5.00 7.19 22.21
N ILE A 59 -3.66 7.16 22.18
CA ILE A 59 -2.85 6.75 23.31
C ILE A 59 -2.13 7.98 23.88
N ILE A 60 -2.09 8.09 25.21
CA ILE A 60 -1.34 9.13 25.91
C ILE A 60 -0.57 8.53 27.07
N ARG A 61 0.70 8.91 27.23
CA ARG A 61 1.55 8.44 28.33
C ARG A 61 1.58 9.50 29.41
N SER A 62 0.77 9.30 30.45
CA SER A 62 0.56 10.30 31.48
C SER A 62 0.67 9.70 32.87
N SER A 63 1.12 10.51 33.83
CA SER A 63 1.14 10.16 35.25
C SER A 63 0.60 11.32 36.07
N ARG A 64 0.23 11.05 37.32
CA ARG A 64 -0.14 12.08 38.29
C ARG A 64 0.91 13.19 38.44
N LYS A 65 2.21 12.86 38.34
CA LYS A 65 3.32 13.82 38.52
C LYS A 65 3.77 14.50 37.23
N LYS A 66 3.57 13.85 36.07
CA LYS A 66 3.96 14.36 34.75
C LYS A 66 2.82 14.10 33.77
N GLN A 67 2.00 15.13 33.57
CA GLN A 67 0.89 15.08 32.62
C GLN A 67 1.37 15.44 31.22
N GLU A 68 1.43 14.46 30.34
CA GLU A 68 1.47 14.74 28.91
C GLU A 68 0.16 15.41 28.50
N ARG A 69 0.25 16.43 27.64
CA ARG A 69 -0.91 17.20 27.17
C ARG A 69 -1.15 16.91 25.70
N ALA A 70 -2.33 16.40 25.38
CA ALA A 70 -2.78 16.32 23.99
C ALA A 70 -3.20 17.72 23.52
N LYS A 71 -2.91 18.04 22.27
CA LYS A 71 -3.54 19.18 21.60
C LYS A 71 -4.73 18.66 20.82
N LEU A 72 -5.91 19.22 21.05
CA LEU A 72 -7.13 18.92 20.33
C LEU A 72 -7.52 20.15 19.53
N SER A 73 -7.79 19.98 18.24
CA SER A 73 -8.25 21.06 17.38
C SER A 73 -9.50 20.63 16.62
N ILE A 74 -10.42 21.57 16.46
CA ILE A 74 -11.63 21.40 15.63
C ILE A 74 -11.34 22.01 14.27
N GLN A 75 -11.56 21.24 13.21
CA GLN A 75 -11.32 21.65 11.85
C GLN A 75 -12.61 21.56 11.03
N SER A 76 -12.80 22.49 10.10
CA SER A 76 -13.88 22.49 9.13
C SER A 76 -13.33 22.27 7.73
N LYS A 77 -14.02 21.46 6.93
CA LYS A 77 -13.71 21.23 5.52
C LYS A 77 -14.79 21.87 4.65
N SER A 78 -14.38 22.81 3.80
CA SER A 78 -15.28 23.42 2.82
C SER A 78 -15.64 22.43 1.70
N MET A 79 -16.72 22.70 0.97
CA MET A 79 -17.10 21.89 -0.21
C MET A 79 -16.02 21.88 -1.31
N ARG A 80 -15.11 22.85 -1.32
CA ARG A 80 -13.98 22.94 -2.24
C ARG A 80 -12.70 22.26 -1.71
N GLY A 81 -12.78 21.63 -0.55
CA GLY A 81 -11.68 20.86 0.06
C GLY A 81 -10.72 21.67 0.92
N SER A 82 -10.92 22.98 1.10
CA SER A 82 -10.10 23.79 2.01
C SER A 82 -10.39 23.46 3.47
N ILE A 83 -9.33 23.36 4.27
CA ILE A 83 -9.41 23.03 5.70
C ILE A 83 -9.14 24.29 6.52
N ILE A 84 -10.03 24.59 7.46
CA ILE A 84 -9.95 25.75 8.34
C ILE A 84 -9.99 25.27 9.79
N CYS A 85 -9.02 25.67 10.61
CA CYS A 85 -9.02 25.41 12.05
C CYS A 85 -10.01 26.37 12.72
N LEU A 86 -11.05 25.83 13.37
CA LEU A 86 -12.07 26.61 14.08
C LEU A 86 -11.65 26.96 15.51
N GLY A 87 -10.85 26.09 16.16
CA GLY A 87 -10.36 26.31 17.51
C GLY A 87 -9.52 25.15 18.02
N GLN A 88 -8.84 25.38 19.14
CA GLN A 88 -7.92 24.41 19.74
C GLN A 88 -7.94 24.48 21.27
N ALA A 89 -7.77 23.34 21.92
CA ALA A 89 -7.55 23.24 23.35
C ALA A 89 -6.39 22.28 23.66
N LYS A 90 -5.75 22.51 24.82
CA LYS A 90 -4.82 21.54 25.39
C LYS A 90 -5.59 20.72 26.42
N MET A 91 -5.54 19.41 26.27
CA MET A 91 -6.19 18.45 27.15
C MET A 91 -5.12 17.71 27.96
N ALA A 92 -5.41 17.45 29.22
CA ALA A 92 -4.63 16.55 30.06
C ALA A 92 -5.58 15.52 30.66
N VAL A 93 -5.08 14.30 30.90
CA VAL A 93 -5.89 13.26 31.56
C VAL A 93 -6.29 13.74 32.97
N PRO A 94 -7.58 13.76 33.33
CA PRO A 94 -8.04 14.25 34.63
C PRO A 94 -7.45 13.42 35.77
N THR A 95 -7.13 14.06 36.90
CA THR A 95 -6.60 13.35 38.07
C THR A 95 -7.58 12.30 38.60
N SER A 96 -8.88 12.53 38.49
CA SER A 96 -9.94 11.58 38.87
C SER A 96 -9.87 10.23 38.14
N VAL A 97 -9.31 10.19 36.93
CA VAL A 97 -9.09 8.93 36.17
C VAL A 97 -8.02 8.07 36.82
N PHE A 98 -6.93 8.69 37.29
CA PHE A 98 -5.88 7.99 38.04
C PHE A 98 -6.35 7.51 39.41
N ASP A 99 -7.39 8.15 39.93
CA ASP A 99 -7.94 7.88 41.26
C ASP A 99 -9.06 6.83 41.20
N GLY A 100 -9.46 6.42 39.99
CA GLY A 100 -10.56 5.49 39.75
C GLY A 100 -11.94 6.06 40.08
N THR A 101 -12.06 7.38 40.26
CA THR A 101 -13.33 8.04 40.66
C THR A 101 -14.18 8.49 39.49
N SER A 102 -13.60 8.60 38.28
CA SER A 102 -14.30 8.82 37.01
C SER A 102 -13.49 8.17 35.89
N THR A 103 -14.15 7.64 34.86
CA THR A 103 -13.50 7.22 33.61
C THR A 103 -13.56 8.29 32.53
N GLU A 104 -14.29 9.39 32.76
CA GLU A 104 -14.55 10.40 31.72
C GLU A 104 -13.92 11.75 32.04
N GLY A 105 -13.49 12.45 30.99
CA GLY A 105 -13.10 13.86 30.99
C GLY A 105 -13.89 14.66 29.95
N VAL A 106 -14.39 15.82 30.37
CA VAL A 106 -15.14 16.74 29.50
C VAL A 106 -14.29 17.96 29.19
N TYR A 107 -14.09 18.23 27.91
CA TYR A 107 -13.26 19.33 27.40
C TYR A 107 -14.08 20.28 26.57
N LYS A 108 -13.80 21.59 26.69
CA LYS A 108 -14.51 22.64 25.97
C LYS A 108 -13.55 23.37 25.04
N ILE A 109 -13.92 23.51 23.78
CA ILE A 109 -13.20 24.33 22.79
C ILE A 109 -14.10 25.51 22.43
N GLU A 110 -13.69 26.69 22.86
CA GLU A 110 -14.36 27.95 22.53
C GLU A 110 -13.90 28.42 21.15
N THR A 111 -14.86 28.77 20.30
CA THR A 111 -14.64 29.25 18.93
C THR A 111 -15.58 30.42 18.64
N ASP A 112 -15.33 31.15 17.57
CA ASP A 112 -16.20 32.25 17.12
C ASP A 112 -17.63 31.79 16.77
N VAL A 113 -17.81 30.52 16.45
CA VAL A 113 -19.12 29.92 16.13
C VAL A 113 -19.82 29.30 17.36
N GLY A 114 -19.15 29.25 18.51
CA GLY A 114 -19.68 28.78 19.79
C GLY A 114 -18.75 27.80 20.51
N THR A 115 -19.22 27.21 21.62
CA THR A 115 -18.45 26.25 22.42
C THR A 115 -18.76 24.81 22.02
N PHE A 116 -17.75 24.07 21.59
CA PHE A 116 -17.83 22.63 21.37
C PHE A 116 -17.47 21.90 22.66
N VAL A 117 -18.25 20.89 23.03
CA VAL A 117 -18.02 20.07 24.22
C VAL A 117 -17.67 18.65 23.80
N ILE A 118 -16.56 18.14 24.31
CA ILE A 118 -15.99 16.85 23.90
C ILE A 118 -15.86 15.98 25.13
N THR A 119 -16.56 14.86 25.13
CA THR A 119 -16.45 13.85 26.19
C THR A 119 -15.50 12.75 25.73
N ILE A 120 -14.51 12.46 26.56
CA ILE A 120 -13.49 11.44 26.32
C ILE A 120 -13.51 10.47 27.47
N GLU A 121 -13.65 9.18 27.16
CA GLU A 121 -13.46 8.10 28.11
C GLU A 121 -11.99 7.68 28.13
N PHE A 122 -11.42 7.52 29.32
CA PHE A 122 -10.04 7.12 29.54
C PHE A 122 -9.97 5.76 30.22
N MET A 123 -9.20 4.85 29.63
CA MET A 123 -8.91 3.53 30.16
C MET A 123 -7.41 3.39 30.39
N ILE A 124 -6.99 3.15 31.63
CA ILE A 124 -5.59 2.87 31.96
C ILE A 124 -5.31 1.42 31.54
N LEU A 125 -4.33 1.22 30.65
CA LEU A 125 -3.98 -0.11 30.16
C LEU A 125 -3.03 -0.80 31.15
N PRO A 126 -3.23 -2.10 31.48
CA PRO A 126 -2.27 -2.87 32.25
C PRO A 126 -0.94 -2.99 31.49
N GLU A 127 0.19 -3.01 32.20
CA GLU A 127 1.53 -3.11 31.59
C GLU A 127 1.70 -4.41 30.76
N GLU A 128 0.93 -5.47 31.06
CA GLU A 128 0.96 -6.75 30.33
C GLU A 128 0.32 -6.65 28.92
N ASP A 129 -0.59 -5.70 28.69
CA ASP A 129 -1.22 -5.46 27.38
C ASP A 129 -0.32 -4.66 26.41
N LEU A 130 0.85 -4.20 26.85
CA LEU A 130 1.81 -3.45 26.03
C LEU A 130 2.65 -4.32 25.08
N THR A 131 2.49 -5.65 25.10
CA THR A 131 3.27 -6.59 24.28
C THR A 131 2.54 -7.16 23.07
N GLN A 132 1.29 -6.75 22.80
CA GLN A 132 0.62 -7.12 21.56
C GLN A 132 0.52 -5.90 20.62
N PRO A 133 1.22 -5.90 19.47
CA PRO A 133 0.91 -4.97 18.40
C PRO A 133 -0.51 -5.27 17.93
N SER A 134 -1.39 -4.28 18.02
CA SER A 134 -2.77 -4.39 17.59
C SER A 134 -2.86 -4.42 16.06
N PHE A 135 -2.62 -5.59 15.47
CA PHE A 135 -3.16 -5.95 14.17
C PHE A 135 -4.68 -6.15 14.32
N TYR A 136 -5.46 -5.07 14.22
CA TYR A 136 -6.89 -5.20 13.94
C TYR A 136 -7.10 -5.45 12.44
N ILE A 137 -6.76 -6.66 11.99
CA ILE A 137 -7.41 -7.28 10.83
C ILE A 137 -8.38 -8.30 11.43
N ARG A 138 -9.64 -7.88 11.64
CA ARG A 138 -10.73 -8.83 11.86
C ARG A 138 -11.38 -9.13 10.52
N ASP A 139 -10.80 -10.05 9.77
CA ASP A 139 -11.62 -11.15 9.28
C ASP A 139 -11.54 -12.23 10.36
N THR A 140 -12.63 -12.40 11.09
CA THR A 140 -12.71 -13.45 12.11
C THR A 140 -12.44 -14.80 11.44
N ALA A 141 -11.34 -15.45 11.83
CA ALA A 141 -11.04 -16.81 11.40
C ALA A 141 -12.27 -17.69 11.63
N ASN A 142 -12.69 -18.39 10.57
CA ASN A 142 -13.83 -19.29 10.64
C ASN A 142 -13.43 -20.54 11.46
N LEU A 143 -13.46 -20.41 12.80
CA LEU A 143 -13.13 -21.42 13.79
C LEU A 143 -13.90 -22.73 13.55
N SER A 144 -15.09 -22.66 12.95
CA SER A 144 -15.88 -23.83 12.58
C SER A 144 -15.20 -24.69 11.49
N LEU A 145 -14.51 -24.04 10.54
CA LEU A 145 -13.84 -24.71 9.43
C LEU A 145 -12.51 -25.34 9.90
N TYR A 146 -11.77 -24.64 10.75
CA TYR A 146 -10.55 -25.15 11.40
C TYR A 146 -10.83 -26.30 12.37
N SER A 147 -11.85 -26.16 13.23
CA SER A 147 -12.28 -27.23 14.12
C SER A 147 -12.80 -28.45 13.36
N SER A 148 -13.44 -28.28 12.19
CA SER A 148 -13.83 -29.40 11.32
C SER A 148 -12.62 -30.14 10.72
N LYS A 149 -11.54 -29.42 10.38
CA LYS A 149 -10.29 -30.00 9.87
C LYS A 149 -9.51 -30.69 10.99
N ILE A 150 -9.46 -30.11 12.19
CA ILE A 150 -8.84 -30.70 13.37
C ILE A 150 -9.60 -31.94 13.84
N ARG A 151 -10.95 -31.94 13.82
CA ARG A 151 -11.75 -33.15 14.12
C ARG A 151 -11.61 -34.26 13.07
N LYS A 152 -11.21 -33.93 11.84
CA LYS A 152 -10.96 -34.90 10.77
C LYS A 152 -9.55 -35.50 10.83
N LEU A 153 -8.62 -34.87 11.54
CA LEU A 153 -7.36 -35.48 11.93
C LEU A 153 -7.68 -36.49 13.05
N LYS A 154 -7.93 -37.75 12.68
CA LYS A 154 -7.93 -38.82 13.67
C LYS A 154 -6.56 -38.80 14.36
N PRO A 155 -6.48 -38.73 15.69
CA PRO A 155 -5.20 -38.78 16.36
C PRO A 155 -4.56 -40.13 16.04
N THR A 156 -3.39 -40.08 15.41
CA THR A 156 -2.49 -41.22 15.36
C THR A 156 -2.07 -41.48 16.80
N ILE A 157 -2.75 -42.47 17.40
CA ILE A 157 -2.50 -43.17 18.65
C ILE A 157 -1.20 -42.73 19.35
N LEU A 158 -1.34 -41.95 20.43
CA LEU A 158 -0.51 -42.00 21.64
C LEU A 158 -1.23 -41.20 22.75
N THR A 159 -2.45 -41.60 23.11
CA THR A 159 -3.03 -41.21 24.41
C THR A 159 -2.65 -42.29 25.43
N PRO A 160 -1.85 -41.99 26.47
CA PRO A 160 -1.76 -42.91 27.60
C PRO A 160 -3.13 -43.05 28.26
N ASP A 161 -3.50 -44.26 28.68
CA ASP A 161 -4.82 -44.61 29.26
C ASP A 161 -5.15 -43.91 30.59
N LYS A 162 -4.27 -43.05 31.10
CA LYS A 162 -4.51 -42.20 32.26
C LYS A 162 -4.05 -40.77 31.96
N PRO A 163 -4.89 -39.75 32.21
CA PRO A 163 -4.43 -38.37 32.22
C PRO A 163 -3.30 -38.26 33.23
N SER A 164 -2.21 -37.64 32.81
CA SER A 164 -1.05 -37.44 33.65
C SER A 164 -1.40 -36.50 34.80
N ASP A 165 -1.37 -37.01 36.02
CA ASP A 165 -1.56 -36.23 37.25
C ASP A 165 -0.45 -35.19 37.50
N PHE A 166 0.56 -35.13 36.61
CA PHE A 166 1.72 -34.22 36.66
C PHE A 166 1.34 -32.74 36.87
N TRP A 167 0.28 -32.26 36.21
CA TRP A 167 -0.17 -30.87 36.32
C TRP A 167 -1.31 -30.66 37.34
N GLY A 168 -1.70 -31.71 38.09
CA GLY A 168 -2.63 -31.59 39.20
C GLY A 168 -1.94 -31.09 40.48
N ASP A 169 -2.73 -30.56 41.43
CA ASP A 169 -2.21 -29.92 42.65
C ASP A 169 -1.26 -30.84 43.44
N GLU A 170 -1.57 -32.14 43.56
CA GLU A 170 -0.71 -33.10 44.24
C GLU A 170 0.53 -33.50 43.42
N GLY A 171 0.43 -33.55 42.09
CA GLY A 171 1.54 -33.90 41.20
C GLY A 171 2.58 -32.79 41.10
N LEU A 172 2.13 -31.54 40.97
CA LEU A 172 3.00 -30.37 40.93
C LEU A 172 3.75 -30.19 42.26
N ILE A 173 3.07 -30.36 43.40
CA ILE A 173 3.69 -30.26 44.73
C ILE A 173 4.70 -31.40 44.95
N LYS A 174 4.42 -32.61 44.47
CA LYS A 174 5.34 -33.75 44.56
C LYS A 174 6.60 -33.51 43.73
N GLU A 175 6.48 -32.97 42.52
CA GLU A 175 7.64 -32.66 41.68
C GLU A 175 8.42 -31.43 42.16
N LEU A 176 7.77 -30.39 42.67
CA LEU A 176 8.43 -29.29 43.38
C LEU A 176 9.17 -29.77 44.63
N GLY A 177 8.60 -30.75 45.33
CA GLY A 177 9.27 -31.48 46.41
C GLY A 177 10.51 -32.25 45.94
N ASN A 178 10.43 -32.92 44.78
CA ASN A 178 11.56 -33.62 44.16
C ASN A 178 12.66 -32.66 43.69
N ILE A 179 12.33 -31.45 43.22
CA ILE A 179 13.29 -30.42 42.82
C ILE A 179 14.17 -30.00 44.01
N SER A 180 13.64 -29.99 45.24
CA SER A 180 14.43 -29.73 46.46
C SER A 180 15.43 -30.85 46.79
N HIS A 181 15.33 -32.01 46.12
CA HIS A 181 16.20 -33.18 46.28
C HIS A 181 17.03 -33.49 45.02
N CYS A 182 16.73 -32.84 43.89
CA CYS A 182 17.57 -32.80 42.71
C CYS A 182 18.81 -31.96 43.01
N ARG A 183 19.87 -32.60 43.52
CA ARG A 183 21.21 -32.01 43.40
C ARG A 183 21.48 -31.88 41.90
N ALA A 184 21.72 -30.67 41.41
CA ALA A 184 22.23 -30.44 40.07
C ALA A 184 23.49 -31.32 39.91
N THR A 185 23.36 -32.40 39.16
CA THR A 185 24.50 -33.27 38.86
C THR A 185 25.45 -32.51 37.94
N GLU A 186 26.76 -32.66 38.10
CA GLU A 186 27.74 -32.04 37.18
C GLU A 186 27.38 -32.30 35.72
N ALA A 187 26.91 -33.50 35.36
CA ALA A 187 26.44 -33.81 34.02
C ALA A 187 25.28 -32.92 33.52
N ALA A 188 24.37 -32.49 34.38
CA ALA A 188 23.26 -31.61 34.03
C ALA A 188 23.69 -30.13 33.97
N LEU A 189 24.68 -29.75 34.79
CA LEU A 189 25.33 -28.44 34.71
C LEU A 189 26.15 -28.30 33.42
N ASP A 190 26.93 -29.34 33.07
CA ASP A 190 27.67 -29.43 31.81
C ASP A 190 26.72 -29.39 30.62
N GLU A 191 25.58 -30.08 30.67
CA GLU A 191 24.57 -30.05 29.60
C GLU A 191 23.96 -28.65 29.44
N LEU A 192 23.66 -27.95 30.54
CA LEU A 192 23.19 -26.56 30.53
C LEU A 192 24.26 -25.57 30.05
N GLU A 193 25.53 -25.74 30.45
CA GLU A 193 26.64 -24.93 29.95
C GLU A 193 26.85 -25.14 28.45
N ASN A 194 26.72 -26.37 27.96
CA ASN A 194 26.81 -26.70 26.55
C ASN A 194 25.65 -26.09 25.73
N LEU A 195 24.48 -25.85 26.34
CA LEU A 195 23.34 -25.16 25.71
C LEU A 195 23.51 -23.64 25.66
N ASN A 196 24.39 -23.06 26.48
CA ASN A 196 24.55 -21.61 26.60
C ASN A 196 25.11 -20.97 25.32
N SER A 197 26.10 -21.62 24.68
CA SER A 197 26.67 -21.13 23.41
C SER A 197 25.67 -21.16 22.24
N PRO A 198 24.92 -22.25 22.00
CA PRO A 198 23.79 -22.28 21.06
C PRO A 198 22.71 -21.22 21.34
N LEU A 199 22.34 -21.00 22.61
CA LEU A 199 21.37 -19.97 22.99
C LEU A 199 21.89 -18.57 22.67
N HIS A 200 23.14 -18.26 23.01
CA HIS A 200 23.76 -16.98 22.65
C HIS A 200 23.97 -16.80 21.14
N LYS A 201 24.17 -17.87 20.37
CA LYS A 201 24.16 -17.80 18.89
C LYS A 201 22.76 -17.42 18.41
N THR A 202 21.74 -18.14 18.88
CA THR A 202 20.33 -17.91 18.51
C THR A 202 19.86 -16.50 18.86
N ALA A 203 20.18 -16.01 20.07
CA ALA A 203 19.85 -14.64 20.49
C ALA A 203 20.47 -13.59 19.55
N ARG A 204 21.75 -13.74 19.19
CA ARG A 204 22.42 -12.83 18.24
C ARG A 204 21.82 -12.87 16.85
N ASP A 205 21.35 -14.03 16.40
CA ASP A 205 20.70 -14.18 15.09
C ASP A 205 19.31 -13.51 15.09
N VAL A 206 18.55 -13.63 16.19
CA VAL A 206 17.27 -12.93 16.39
C VAL A 206 17.47 -11.41 16.46
N ASP A 207 18.48 -10.93 17.19
CA ASP A 207 18.79 -9.51 17.27
C ASP A 207 19.14 -8.93 15.90
N PHE A 208 19.98 -9.64 15.12
CA PHE A 208 20.31 -9.25 13.75
C PHE A 208 19.06 -9.19 12.87
N TYR A 209 18.20 -10.21 12.93
CA TYR A 209 16.97 -10.27 12.15
C TYR A 209 16.08 -9.06 12.44
N SER A 210 15.80 -8.83 13.73
CA SER A 210 14.93 -7.76 14.20
C SER A 210 15.49 -6.40 13.81
N ASP A 211 16.78 -6.15 14.05
CA ASP A 211 17.43 -4.89 13.71
C ASP A 211 17.42 -4.63 12.20
N PHE A 212 17.69 -5.66 11.40
CA PHE A 212 17.70 -5.51 9.95
C PHE A 212 16.31 -5.18 9.40
N VAL A 213 15.29 -5.97 9.74
CA VAL A 213 13.92 -5.76 9.28
C VAL A 213 13.39 -4.42 9.77
N GLN A 214 13.56 -4.09 11.06
CA GLN A 214 13.08 -2.83 11.63
C GLN A 214 13.68 -1.61 10.93
N LYS A 215 14.99 -1.60 10.69
CA LYS A 215 15.65 -0.49 9.99
C LYS A 215 15.11 -0.30 8.57
N ILE A 216 14.86 -1.39 7.85
CA ILE A 216 14.28 -1.31 6.51
C ILE A 216 12.84 -0.81 6.56
N ILE A 217 12.02 -1.28 7.51
CA ILE A 217 10.64 -0.81 7.68
C ILE A 217 10.61 0.68 7.99
N ILE A 218 11.47 1.17 8.88
CA ILE A 218 11.57 2.60 9.20
C ILE A 218 11.85 3.42 7.92
N LEU A 219 12.82 3.00 7.10
CA LEU A 219 13.14 3.67 5.85
C LEU A 219 11.99 3.59 4.83
N LEU A 220 11.20 2.51 4.85
CA LEU A 220 10.01 2.36 3.99
C LEU A 220 8.82 3.22 4.46
N MET A 221 8.78 3.62 5.74
CA MET A 221 7.77 4.53 6.28
C MET A 221 8.10 6.00 6.00
N GLU A 222 9.35 6.32 5.67
CA GLU A 222 9.77 7.66 5.27
C GLU A 222 9.37 7.96 3.81
N PRO A 223 9.23 9.23 3.43
CA PRO A 223 9.04 9.60 2.03
C PRO A 223 10.17 9.04 1.14
N PRO A 224 9.89 8.59 -0.10
CA PRO A 224 10.90 7.94 -0.95
C PRO A 224 12.24 8.70 -1.05
N LEU A 225 13.26 8.16 -0.36
CA LEU A 225 14.61 8.70 -0.31
C LEU A 225 15.52 8.04 -1.33
N SER A 226 16.28 8.86 -2.07
CA SER A 226 17.27 8.41 -3.04
C SER A 226 18.57 9.17 -2.94
N ILE A 227 19.66 8.56 -3.39
CA ILE A 227 20.98 9.18 -3.49
C ILE A 227 21.30 9.50 -4.95
N ASN A 228 21.82 10.70 -5.19
CA ASN A 228 22.31 11.11 -6.50
C ASN A 228 23.77 10.68 -6.73
N SER A 229 24.29 10.90 -7.93
CA SER A 229 25.68 10.64 -8.29
C SER A 229 26.73 11.38 -7.44
N GLU A 230 26.34 12.46 -6.76
CA GLU A 230 27.20 13.27 -5.89
C GLU A 230 27.19 12.77 -4.44
N GLY A 231 26.39 11.75 -4.11
CA GLY A 231 26.26 11.20 -2.76
C GLY A 231 25.26 11.94 -1.87
N SER A 232 24.55 12.94 -2.39
CA SER A 232 23.53 13.69 -1.67
C SER A 232 22.19 12.95 -1.64
N ILE A 233 21.53 12.96 -0.47
CA ILE A 233 20.17 12.43 -0.32
C ILE A 233 19.17 13.44 -0.86
N VAL A 234 18.24 12.95 -1.66
CA VAL A 234 17.22 13.75 -2.32
C VAL A 234 15.87 13.08 -2.21
N PHE A 235 14.84 13.88 -1.94
CA PHE A 235 13.45 13.47 -2.07
C PHE A 235 13.07 13.44 -3.55
N ILE A 236 12.52 12.31 -4.02
CA ILE A 236 12.11 12.17 -5.42
C ILE A 236 11.09 13.26 -5.81
N LYS A 237 10.20 13.63 -4.87
CA LYS A 237 9.21 14.71 -5.05
C LYS A 237 9.84 16.09 -5.30
N GLN A 238 11.02 16.38 -4.75
CA GLN A 238 11.68 17.69 -4.86
C GLN A 238 12.58 17.81 -6.10
N LYS A 239 13.20 16.70 -6.52
CA LYS A 239 14.10 16.71 -7.70
C LYS A 239 13.35 16.76 -9.03
N TYR A 240 12.04 16.47 -8.99
CA TYR A 240 11.10 16.51 -10.11
C TYR A 240 11.18 17.82 -10.93
N ASP A 241 11.40 18.94 -10.23
CA ASP A 241 11.45 20.29 -10.83
C ASP A 241 12.84 20.71 -11.31
N SER A 242 13.87 19.93 -11.03
CA SER A 242 15.24 20.23 -11.47
C SER A 242 15.54 19.58 -12.83
N SER A 243 16.26 20.29 -13.69
CA SER A 243 16.76 19.83 -15.00
C SER A 243 17.93 18.84 -14.89
N SER A 244 18.21 18.33 -13.68
CA SER A 244 19.35 17.45 -13.46
C SER A 244 19.01 16.00 -13.87
N ASN A 245 19.65 15.51 -14.93
CA ASN A 245 19.59 14.11 -15.38
C ASN A 245 20.47 13.18 -14.51
N SER A 246 20.63 13.48 -13.22
CA SER A 246 21.45 12.63 -12.35
C SER A 246 20.63 11.46 -11.87
N ASN A 247 21.03 10.29 -12.35
CA ASN A 247 20.60 8.97 -11.95
C ASN A 247 20.50 8.86 -10.42
N LEU A 248 19.38 8.32 -9.94
CA LEU A 248 19.05 8.14 -8.54
C LEU A 248 19.08 6.66 -8.18
N VAL A 249 19.59 6.37 -6.98
CA VAL A 249 19.56 5.04 -6.39
C VAL A 249 18.82 5.07 -5.07
N SER A 250 17.91 4.12 -4.87
CA SER A 250 17.12 4.01 -3.64
C SER A 250 18.00 3.79 -2.39
N VAL A 251 17.77 4.59 -1.35
CA VAL A 251 18.45 4.44 -0.05
C VAL A 251 18.14 3.08 0.57
N VAL A 252 16.88 2.64 0.49
CA VAL A 252 16.45 1.30 0.97
C VAL A 252 17.22 0.20 0.23
N ALA A 253 17.34 0.30 -1.10
CA ALA A 253 18.07 -0.69 -1.89
C ALA A 253 19.55 -0.76 -1.50
N ILE A 254 20.20 0.40 -1.35
CA ILE A 254 21.60 0.49 -0.92
C ILE A 254 21.76 -0.16 0.45
N ARG A 255 20.87 0.15 1.40
CA ARG A 255 20.91 -0.38 2.75
C ARG A 255 20.82 -1.90 2.76
N ILE A 256 19.85 -2.46 2.03
CA ILE A 256 19.67 -3.91 1.88
C ILE A 256 20.93 -4.55 1.29
N CYS A 257 21.46 -4.01 0.19
CA CYS A 257 22.64 -4.56 -0.50
C CYS A 257 23.90 -4.49 0.36
N GLN A 258 24.08 -3.42 1.14
CA GLN A 258 25.18 -3.31 2.11
C GLN A 258 25.07 -4.36 3.21
N THR A 259 23.87 -4.62 3.73
CA THR A 259 23.65 -5.66 4.75
C THR A 259 23.93 -7.05 4.18
N ILE A 260 23.45 -7.36 2.97
CA ILE A 260 23.76 -8.61 2.25
C ILE A 260 25.28 -8.81 2.15
N THR A 261 26.01 -7.79 1.71
CA THR A 261 27.47 -7.86 1.55
C THR A 261 28.17 -8.11 2.88
N LYS A 262 27.77 -7.38 3.94
CA LYS A 262 28.37 -7.52 5.27
C LYS A 262 28.11 -8.90 5.84
N PHE A 263 26.88 -9.40 5.70
CA PHE A 263 26.48 -10.72 6.21
C PHE A 263 27.24 -11.84 5.50
N LEU A 264 27.23 -11.87 4.17
CA LEU A 264 27.89 -12.92 3.39
C LEU A 264 29.42 -12.94 3.55
N LYS A 265 30.05 -11.82 3.92
CA LYS A 265 31.47 -11.77 4.28
C LYS A 265 31.77 -12.38 5.65
N GLY A 266 30.83 -12.33 6.60
CA GLY A 266 31.04 -12.70 8.00
C GLY A 266 30.42 -14.05 8.42
N LYS A 267 29.29 -14.46 7.81
CA LYS A 267 28.57 -15.71 8.09
C LYS A 267 28.09 -16.33 6.76
N PRO A 268 28.53 -17.55 6.41
CA PRO A 268 28.16 -18.18 5.14
C PRO A 268 26.78 -18.88 5.15
N GLU A 269 26.08 -18.94 6.30
CA GLU A 269 24.78 -19.60 6.42
C GLU A 269 23.67 -18.73 5.78
N VAL A 270 23.46 -18.91 4.47
CA VAL A 270 22.55 -18.14 3.60
C VAL A 270 21.10 -18.07 4.12
N LEU A 271 20.61 -19.12 4.76
CA LEU A 271 19.21 -19.24 5.21
C LEU A 271 18.80 -18.10 6.17
N TYR A 272 19.73 -17.64 7.02
CA TYR A 272 19.47 -16.56 7.98
C TYR A 272 19.33 -15.18 7.33
N LEU A 273 19.79 -15.03 6.09
CA LEU A 273 19.64 -13.82 5.30
C LEU A 273 18.37 -13.86 4.42
N GLU A 274 17.93 -15.04 3.98
CA GLU A 274 16.73 -15.18 3.15
C GLU A 274 15.45 -14.76 3.88
N MET A 275 15.22 -15.28 5.09
CA MET A 275 13.99 -14.97 5.84
C MET A 275 13.73 -13.47 6.06
N PRO A 276 14.69 -12.65 6.57
CA PRO A 276 14.42 -11.24 6.76
C PRO A 276 14.19 -10.49 5.44
N LEU A 277 14.82 -10.91 4.34
CA LEU A 277 14.60 -10.32 3.02
C LEU A 277 13.20 -10.66 2.47
N ILE A 278 12.69 -11.85 2.75
CA ILE A 278 11.32 -12.26 2.41
C ILE A 278 10.31 -11.44 3.22
N ASP A 279 10.53 -11.23 4.52
CA ASP A 279 9.67 -10.38 5.35
C ASP A 279 9.66 -8.91 4.89
N ILE A 280 10.81 -8.41 4.45
CA ILE A 280 10.91 -7.10 3.80
C ILE A 280 10.07 -7.06 2.52
N CYS A 281 10.10 -8.11 1.69
CA CYS A 281 9.23 -8.21 0.51
C CYS A 281 7.74 -8.18 0.90
N GLY A 282 7.36 -8.88 1.98
CA GLY A 282 6.00 -8.84 2.53
C GLY A 282 5.59 -7.42 2.96
N SER A 283 6.49 -6.70 3.63
CA SER A 283 6.27 -5.30 4.04
C SER A 283 6.11 -4.37 2.83
N ILE A 284 6.93 -4.55 1.79
CA ILE A 284 6.79 -3.79 0.53
C ILE A 284 5.47 -4.12 -0.17
N ALA A 285 5.05 -5.38 -0.16
CA ALA A 285 3.76 -5.78 -0.73
C ALA A 285 2.58 -5.08 -0.03
N HIS A 286 2.65 -4.90 1.30
CA HIS A 286 1.65 -4.13 2.02
C HIS A 286 1.59 -2.66 1.57
N LEU A 287 2.74 -2.03 1.30
CA LEU A 287 2.78 -0.66 0.77
C LEU A 287 2.23 -0.57 -0.65
N ILE A 288 2.49 -1.55 -1.52
CA ILE A 288 1.87 -1.60 -2.86
C ILE A 288 0.34 -1.66 -2.77
N CYS A 289 -0.19 -2.42 -1.80
CA CYS A 289 -1.63 -2.59 -1.58
C CYS A 289 -2.31 -1.39 -0.89
N ASP A 290 -1.57 -0.44 -0.34
CA ASP A 290 -2.16 0.74 0.30
C ASP A 290 -2.87 1.60 -0.77
N PRO A 291 -4.18 1.88 -0.62
CA PRO A 291 -4.91 2.72 -1.57
C PRO A 291 -4.31 4.13 -1.72
N ASN A 292 -3.62 4.64 -0.70
CA ASN A 292 -3.02 5.97 -0.68
C ASN A 292 -1.68 6.04 -1.42
N SER A 293 -1.07 4.91 -1.75
CA SER A 293 0.21 4.86 -2.46
C SER A 293 0.13 5.59 -3.79
N ASP A 294 1.01 6.56 -3.99
CA ASP A 294 1.03 7.39 -5.20
C ASP A 294 1.93 6.74 -6.29
N PHE A 295 1.99 7.37 -7.46
CA PHE A 295 2.83 6.86 -8.55
C PHE A 295 4.32 6.87 -8.21
N ILE A 296 4.78 7.84 -7.41
CA ILE A 296 6.18 7.98 -7.02
C ILE A 296 6.55 6.82 -6.10
N ASP A 297 5.67 6.46 -5.15
CA ASP A 297 5.87 5.34 -4.24
C ASP A 297 6.00 4.01 -5.03
N LEU A 298 5.10 3.78 -6.00
CA LEU A 298 5.14 2.58 -6.84
C LEU A 298 6.40 2.52 -7.71
N ILE A 299 6.79 3.63 -8.35
CA ILE A 299 8.01 3.71 -9.16
C ILE A 299 9.26 3.49 -8.29
N TYR A 300 9.26 4.04 -7.08
CA TYR A 300 10.33 3.84 -6.10
C TYR A 300 10.48 2.37 -5.71
N ILE A 301 9.37 1.68 -5.44
CA ILE A 301 9.35 0.25 -5.12
C ILE A 301 9.87 -0.59 -6.31
N ILE A 302 9.44 -0.28 -7.53
CA ILE A 302 9.93 -0.94 -8.76
C ILE A 302 11.44 -0.79 -8.87
N SER A 303 11.95 0.45 -8.79
CA SER A 303 13.39 0.74 -8.88
C SER A 303 14.19 0.04 -7.77
N THR A 304 13.72 0.15 -6.52
CA THR A 304 14.35 -0.48 -5.34
C THR A 304 14.50 -1.99 -5.54
N SER A 305 13.42 -2.65 -5.97
CA SER A 305 13.40 -4.10 -6.15
C SER A 305 14.29 -4.55 -7.31
N TYR A 306 14.26 -3.84 -8.44
CA TYR A 306 15.15 -4.13 -9.57
C TYR A 306 16.63 -3.97 -9.21
N PHE A 307 16.96 -2.95 -8.42
CA PHE A 307 18.33 -2.72 -7.98
C PHE A 307 18.82 -3.88 -7.12
N ILE A 308 18.02 -4.33 -6.15
CA ILE A 308 18.36 -5.47 -5.27
C ILE A 308 18.53 -6.76 -6.09
N VAL A 309 17.59 -7.05 -6.99
CA VAL A 309 17.67 -8.23 -7.88
C VAL A 309 18.94 -8.20 -8.73
N SER A 310 19.21 -7.05 -9.37
CA SER A 310 20.39 -6.89 -10.23
C SER A 310 21.68 -7.01 -9.42
N TYR A 311 21.71 -6.45 -8.22
CA TYR A 311 22.84 -6.53 -7.29
C TYR A 311 23.15 -7.98 -6.89
N ILE A 312 22.14 -8.74 -6.48
CA ILE A 312 22.32 -10.14 -6.07
C ILE A 312 22.79 -10.96 -7.27
N LEU A 313 22.15 -10.82 -8.44
CA LEU A 313 22.51 -11.57 -9.64
C LEU A 313 23.96 -11.29 -10.11
N GLU A 314 24.43 -10.04 -9.97
CA GLU A 314 25.78 -9.66 -10.39
C GLU A 314 26.85 -10.02 -9.37
N ARG A 315 26.64 -9.73 -8.08
CA ARG A 315 27.67 -9.83 -7.05
C ARG A 315 27.62 -11.14 -6.25
N HIS A 316 26.47 -11.81 -6.23
CA HIS A 316 26.23 -13.04 -5.47
C HIS A 316 25.43 -14.06 -6.31
N PRO A 317 25.93 -14.44 -7.51
CA PRO A 317 25.19 -15.31 -8.42
C PRO A 317 24.86 -16.65 -7.76
N ASN A 318 23.62 -17.09 -7.91
CA ASN A 318 23.09 -18.36 -7.39
C ASN A 318 23.07 -18.50 -5.85
N VAL A 319 23.30 -17.43 -5.08
CA VAL A 319 23.31 -17.49 -3.61
C VAL A 319 21.91 -17.38 -3.03
N LEU A 320 21.06 -16.46 -3.55
CA LEU A 320 19.75 -16.13 -2.97
C LEU A 320 18.61 -16.26 -4.00
N PRO A 321 18.38 -17.44 -4.61
CA PRO A 321 17.37 -17.61 -5.65
C PRO A 321 15.95 -17.28 -5.16
N THR A 322 15.60 -17.72 -3.95
CA THR A 322 14.28 -17.47 -3.33
C THR A 322 14.00 -15.98 -3.16
N VAL A 323 15.01 -15.21 -2.75
CA VAL A 323 14.91 -13.76 -2.56
C VAL A 323 14.74 -13.05 -3.91
N ILE A 324 15.49 -13.48 -4.93
CA ILE A 324 15.35 -12.94 -6.29
C ILE A 324 13.91 -13.12 -6.78
N ASP A 325 13.34 -14.32 -6.62
CA ASP A 325 11.98 -14.62 -7.05
C ASP A 325 10.95 -13.80 -6.25
N ALA A 326 11.14 -13.64 -4.93
CA ALA A 326 10.28 -12.80 -4.09
C ALA A 326 10.27 -11.33 -4.56
N PHE A 327 11.43 -10.73 -4.82
CA PHE A 327 11.49 -9.36 -5.34
C PHE A 327 10.93 -9.23 -6.76
N LYS A 328 11.08 -10.25 -7.63
CA LYS A 328 10.41 -10.26 -8.94
C LYS A 328 8.89 -10.24 -8.83
N VAL A 329 8.32 -10.97 -7.87
CA VAL A 329 6.89 -10.91 -7.55
C VAL A 329 6.48 -9.51 -7.10
N VAL A 330 7.28 -8.86 -6.24
CA VAL A 330 7.07 -7.47 -5.81
C VAL A 330 7.07 -6.51 -7.01
N ILE A 331 8.06 -6.61 -7.92
CA ILE A 331 8.13 -5.79 -9.15
C ILE A 331 6.85 -5.96 -9.97
N LYS A 332 6.46 -7.22 -10.22
CA LYS A 332 5.25 -7.54 -11.00
C LYS A 332 4.00 -6.94 -10.36
N HIS A 333 3.86 -7.06 -9.05
CA HIS A 333 2.71 -6.54 -8.34
C HIS A 333 2.67 -5.00 -8.38
N ALA A 334 3.80 -4.34 -8.14
CA ALA A 334 3.91 -2.89 -8.22
C ALA A 334 3.58 -2.34 -9.61
N CYS A 335 4.11 -2.97 -10.68
CA CYS A 335 3.77 -2.63 -12.07
C CYS A 335 2.28 -2.82 -12.35
N THR A 336 1.67 -3.87 -11.81
CA THR A 336 0.23 -4.14 -12.00
C THR A 336 -0.61 -3.04 -11.36
N VAL A 337 -0.34 -2.71 -10.10
CA VAL A 337 -1.07 -1.64 -9.38
C VAL A 337 -0.84 -0.28 -10.04
N TYR A 338 0.38 -0.01 -10.52
CA TYR A 338 0.70 1.17 -11.32
C TYR A 338 -0.19 1.27 -12.56
N LEU A 339 -0.28 0.21 -13.38
CA LEU A 339 -1.12 0.20 -14.58
C LEU A 339 -2.60 0.32 -14.26
N MET A 340 -3.08 -0.26 -13.15
CA MET A 340 -4.46 -0.09 -12.69
C MET A 340 -4.76 1.39 -12.39
N LYS A 341 -3.88 2.09 -11.67
CA LYS A 341 -4.05 3.53 -11.41
C LYS A 341 -3.97 4.37 -12.69
N VAL A 342 -3.08 4.05 -13.62
CA VAL A 342 -3.03 4.75 -14.92
C VAL A 342 -4.31 4.53 -15.72
N LYS A 343 -4.82 3.29 -15.76
CA LYS A 343 -6.09 2.94 -16.41
C LYS A 343 -7.26 3.76 -15.88
N GLU A 344 -7.38 3.92 -14.55
CA GLU A 344 -8.42 4.75 -13.96
C GLU A 344 -8.34 6.22 -14.41
N ILE A 345 -7.12 6.75 -14.57
CA ILE A 345 -6.93 8.11 -15.05
C ILE A 345 -7.29 8.23 -16.52
N ILE A 346 -6.86 7.29 -17.36
CA ILE A 346 -7.22 7.23 -18.78
C ILE A 346 -8.74 7.18 -18.92
N GLN A 347 -9.42 6.29 -18.19
CA GLN A 347 -10.87 6.18 -18.24
C GLN A 347 -11.58 7.50 -17.88
N LYS A 348 -11.05 8.28 -16.93
CA LYS A 348 -11.62 9.56 -16.50
C LYS A 348 -11.26 10.74 -17.41
N LYS A 349 -10.14 10.67 -18.14
CA LYS A 349 -9.52 11.81 -18.84
C LYS A 349 -9.15 11.54 -20.30
N CYS A 350 -9.62 10.44 -20.89
CA CYS A 350 -9.26 10.05 -22.27
C CYS A 350 -9.60 11.14 -23.29
N ALA A 351 -10.68 11.89 -23.08
CA ALA A 351 -11.08 13.00 -23.94
C ALA A 351 -10.10 14.19 -23.96
N SER A 352 -9.04 14.18 -23.14
CA SER A 352 -8.01 15.22 -23.13
C SER A 352 -6.61 14.62 -23.35
N PRO A 353 -6.19 14.41 -24.61
CA PRO A 353 -4.91 13.77 -24.96
C PRO A 353 -3.69 14.46 -24.33
N GLN A 354 -3.71 15.79 -24.22
CA GLN A 354 -2.66 16.59 -23.60
C GLN A 354 -2.40 16.21 -22.14
N HIS A 355 -3.45 15.93 -21.35
CA HIS A 355 -3.31 15.51 -19.96
C HIS A 355 -2.66 14.13 -19.86
N ILE A 356 -3.04 13.21 -20.75
CA ILE A 356 -2.44 11.88 -20.81
C ILE A 356 -0.98 11.96 -21.23
N LYS A 357 -0.65 12.78 -22.24
CA LYS A 357 0.73 12.99 -22.67
C LYS A 357 1.59 13.57 -21.56
N ALA A 358 1.10 14.60 -20.86
CA ALA A 358 1.82 15.19 -19.74
C ALA A 358 2.11 14.15 -18.64
N LEU A 359 1.15 13.27 -18.33
CA LEU A 359 1.32 12.17 -17.38
C LEU A 359 2.36 11.14 -17.86
N VAL A 360 2.28 10.75 -19.13
CA VAL A 360 3.20 9.78 -19.75
C VAL A 360 4.64 10.31 -19.75
N VAL A 361 4.86 11.53 -20.21
CA VAL A 361 6.19 12.17 -20.24
C VAL A 361 6.72 12.32 -18.82
N LYS A 362 5.86 12.71 -17.88
CA LYS A 362 6.20 12.78 -16.45
C LYS A 362 6.70 11.44 -15.92
N HIS A 363 5.97 10.36 -16.18
CA HIS A 363 6.32 9.04 -15.69
C HIS A 363 7.55 8.47 -16.40
N GLU A 364 7.71 8.68 -17.70
CA GLU A 364 8.92 8.30 -18.44
C GLU A 364 10.17 8.90 -17.82
N LYS A 365 10.15 10.21 -17.54
CA LYS A 365 11.26 10.91 -16.88
C LYS A 365 11.56 10.32 -15.50
N LEU A 366 10.52 9.96 -14.72
CA LEU A 366 10.70 9.32 -13.41
C LEU A 366 11.34 7.93 -13.53
N PHE A 367 10.91 7.12 -14.50
CA PHE A 367 11.52 5.82 -14.76
C PHE A 367 13.00 5.95 -15.11
N GLN A 368 13.35 6.93 -15.97
CA GLN A 368 14.74 7.22 -16.33
C GLN A 368 15.58 7.67 -15.15
N ILE A 369 15.11 8.66 -14.38
CA ILE A 369 15.84 9.18 -13.21
C ILE A 369 16.07 8.09 -12.16
N MET A 370 15.09 7.20 -11.98
CA MET A 370 15.18 6.08 -11.03
C MET A 370 15.93 4.86 -11.56
N ASN A 371 16.66 5.00 -12.68
CA ASN A 371 17.42 3.95 -13.34
C ASN A 371 16.61 2.69 -13.68
N ILE A 372 15.30 2.78 -13.85
CA ILE A 372 14.50 1.63 -14.24
C ILE A 372 14.79 1.33 -15.73
N PRO A 373 15.03 0.05 -16.11
CA PRO A 373 15.38 -0.27 -17.49
C PRO A 373 14.29 0.18 -18.48
N MET A 374 14.68 0.89 -19.54
CA MET A 374 13.72 1.46 -20.50
C MET A 374 12.88 0.42 -21.25
N CYS A 375 13.31 -0.85 -21.31
CA CYS A 375 12.47 -1.94 -21.82
C CYS A 375 11.19 -2.12 -20.98
N VAL A 376 11.29 -1.96 -19.65
CA VAL A 376 10.12 -2.02 -18.75
C VAL A 376 9.16 -0.87 -19.06
N TRP A 377 9.68 0.36 -19.19
CA TRP A 377 8.85 1.50 -19.55
C TRP A 377 8.16 1.31 -20.91
N LYS A 378 8.85 0.80 -21.93
CA LYS A 378 8.27 0.56 -23.26
C LYS A 378 7.06 -0.38 -23.22
N GLU A 379 7.10 -1.43 -22.40
CA GLU A 379 5.96 -2.33 -22.23
C GLU A 379 4.78 -1.64 -21.53
N LEU A 380 5.06 -0.92 -20.43
CA LEU A 380 4.04 -0.16 -19.74
C LEU A 380 3.42 0.89 -20.67
N TYR A 381 4.24 1.58 -21.45
CA TYR A 381 3.80 2.55 -22.45
C TYR A 381 2.93 1.92 -23.53
N ALA A 382 3.31 0.76 -24.06
CA ALA A 382 2.49 0.03 -25.03
C ALA A 382 1.09 -0.32 -24.47
N TYR A 383 1.03 -0.74 -23.19
CA TYR A 383 -0.23 -0.94 -22.50
C TYR A 383 -1.06 0.35 -22.40
N ILE A 384 -0.42 1.44 -21.96
CA ILE A 384 -1.06 2.76 -21.79
C ILE A 384 -1.67 3.23 -23.12
N MET A 385 -0.95 3.08 -24.25
CA MET A 385 -1.46 3.46 -25.58
C MET A 385 -2.67 2.61 -26.00
N LYS A 386 -2.63 1.29 -25.78
CA LYS A 386 -3.78 0.41 -26.07
C LYS A 386 -4.99 0.73 -25.19
N ALA A 387 -4.78 1.01 -23.90
CA ALA A 387 -5.84 1.42 -23.01
C ALA A 387 -6.47 2.76 -23.45
N LEU A 388 -5.63 3.71 -23.89
CA LEU A 388 -6.11 4.98 -24.42
C LEU A 388 -6.98 4.80 -25.67
N ASP A 389 -6.56 3.97 -26.63
CA ASP A 389 -7.34 3.63 -27.83
C ASP A 389 -8.72 3.06 -27.46
N TYR A 390 -8.73 2.09 -26.54
CA TYR A 390 -9.93 1.43 -26.06
C TYR A 390 -10.89 2.41 -25.37
N TYR A 391 -10.42 3.16 -24.37
CA TYR A 391 -11.28 4.04 -23.57
C TYR A 391 -11.78 5.22 -24.36
N GLN A 392 -10.98 5.77 -25.26
CA GLN A 392 -11.44 6.85 -26.14
C GLN A 392 -12.51 6.36 -27.11
N THR A 393 -12.33 5.17 -27.68
CA THR A 393 -13.36 4.54 -28.54
C THR A 393 -14.64 4.30 -27.76
N THR A 394 -14.54 3.75 -26.56
CA THR A 394 -15.68 3.53 -25.65
C THR A 394 -16.40 4.83 -25.33
N HIS A 395 -15.64 5.89 -25.03
CA HIS A 395 -16.20 7.21 -24.71
C HIS A 395 -16.99 7.77 -25.90
N TRP A 396 -16.45 7.67 -27.12
CA TRP A 396 -17.16 8.12 -28.31
C TRP A 396 -18.45 7.32 -28.57
N ILE A 397 -18.37 6.00 -28.44
CA ILE A 397 -19.52 5.09 -28.61
C ILE A 397 -20.62 5.41 -27.60
N ALA A 398 -20.27 5.63 -26.33
CA ALA A 398 -21.25 5.90 -25.28
C ALA A 398 -21.82 7.33 -25.31
N ASN A 399 -20.98 8.35 -25.55
CA ASN A 399 -21.31 9.75 -25.22
C ASN A 399 -21.29 10.72 -26.40
N SER A 400 -20.79 10.34 -27.58
CA SER A 400 -20.74 11.29 -28.71
C SER A 400 -22.12 11.43 -29.34
N LEU A 401 -22.72 12.62 -29.24
CA LEU A 401 -23.88 13.05 -30.01
C LEU A 401 -23.49 13.45 -31.45
N GLU A 402 -22.20 13.71 -31.67
CA GLU A 402 -21.66 14.18 -32.95
C GLU A 402 -20.91 13.07 -33.67
N LEU A 403 -20.96 13.07 -35.01
CA LEU A 403 -20.25 12.11 -35.86
C LEU A 403 -18.75 12.45 -36.03
N GLU A 404 -18.20 13.32 -35.17
CA GLU A 404 -16.80 13.72 -35.22
C GLU A 404 -16.00 13.11 -34.08
N ILE A 405 -14.80 12.62 -34.41
CA ILE A 405 -13.75 12.31 -33.45
C ILE A 405 -12.64 13.30 -33.68
N ASP A 406 -12.20 13.98 -32.61
CA ASP A 406 -10.96 14.76 -32.62
C ASP A 406 -9.74 13.83 -32.66
N PHE A 407 -9.54 13.16 -33.79
CA PHE A 407 -8.42 12.25 -34.00
C PHE A 407 -7.12 13.02 -34.22
N HIS A 408 -7.23 14.26 -34.68
CA HIS A 408 -6.09 15.10 -34.99
C HIS A 408 -5.31 15.45 -33.72
N SER A 409 -5.99 15.74 -32.60
CA SER A 409 -5.29 15.98 -31.33
C SER A 409 -4.54 14.75 -30.85
N PHE A 410 -5.13 13.55 -30.91
CA PHE A 410 -4.43 12.30 -30.53
C PHE A 410 -3.19 12.05 -31.39
N LYS A 411 -3.30 12.19 -32.72
CA LYS A 411 -2.18 11.96 -33.63
C LYS A 411 -1.05 12.99 -33.47
N ASN A 412 -1.40 14.23 -33.11
CA ASN A 412 -0.42 15.27 -32.78
C ASN A 412 0.30 15.00 -31.46
N GLU A 413 -0.44 14.57 -30.43
CA GLU A 413 0.12 14.33 -29.11
C GLU A 413 0.94 13.04 -29.04
N PHE A 414 0.55 12.02 -29.82
CA PHE A 414 1.20 10.70 -29.87
C PHE A 414 1.60 10.33 -31.31
N PRO A 415 2.60 11.00 -31.88
CA PRO A 415 3.02 10.74 -33.26
C PRO A 415 3.60 9.33 -33.42
N GLY A 416 3.19 8.63 -34.47
CA GLY A 416 3.70 7.29 -34.80
C GLY A 416 3.06 6.12 -34.03
N ILE A 417 2.10 6.39 -33.14
CA ILE A 417 1.32 5.36 -32.46
C ILE A 417 0.14 4.92 -33.33
N ASP A 418 -0.08 3.61 -33.43
CA ASP A 418 -1.25 3.04 -34.08
C ASP A 418 -2.43 2.98 -33.09
N PHE A 419 -3.55 3.56 -33.50
CA PHE A 419 -4.81 3.61 -32.75
C PHE A 419 -5.90 2.87 -33.55
N PRO A 420 -5.84 1.53 -33.62
CA PRO A 420 -6.67 0.73 -34.51
C PRO A 420 -8.17 0.93 -34.29
N TYR A 421 -8.62 1.11 -33.05
CA TYR A 421 -10.04 1.28 -32.74
C TYR A 421 -10.52 2.67 -33.12
N ILE A 422 -9.81 3.73 -32.72
CA ILE A 422 -10.18 5.09 -33.09
C ILE A 422 -10.10 5.28 -34.61
N GLU A 423 -9.10 4.72 -35.30
CA GLU A 423 -8.98 4.80 -36.76
C GLU A 423 -10.16 4.08 -37.46
N SER A 424 -10.67 3.00 -36.88
CA SER A 424 -11.86 2.31 -37.39
C SER A 424 -13.11 3.19 -37.29
N ILE A 425 -13.31 3.89 -36.16
CA ILE A 425 -14.42 4.84 -36.02
C ILE A 425 -14.29 5.98 -37.02
N LYS A 426 -13.11 6.58 -37.13
CA LYS A 426 -12.83 7.66 -38.09
C LYS A 426 -13.10 7.24 -39.55
N LYS A 427 -12.77 6.00 -39.92
CA LYS A 427 -13.11 5.44 -41.25
C LYS A 427 -14.62 5.45 -41.48
N ILE A 428 -15.41 4.99 -40.49
CA ILE A 428 -16.87 4.99 -40.54
C ILE A 428 -17.38 6.44 -40.66
N CYS A 429 -16.95 7.34 -39.79
CA CYS A 429 -17.38 8.75 -39.78
C CYS A 429 -17.09 9.46 -41.11
N LYS A 430 -15.94 9.18 -41.74
CA LYS A 430 -15.55 9.81 -43.01
C LYS A 430 -16.35 9.33 -44.21
N ASN A 431 -16.81 8.08 -44.22
CA ASN A 431 -17.57 7.52 -45.32
C ASN A 431 -18.66 6.55 -44.84
N PRO A 432 -19.72 7.04 -44.18
CA PRO A 432 -20.78 6.20 -43.63
C PRO A 432 -21.42 5.28 -44.67
N GLU A 433 -21.68 5.81 -45.88
CA GLU A 433 -22.34 5.06 -46.95
C GLU A 433 -21.56 3.81 -47.38
N LEU A 434 -20.23 3.90 -47.46
CA LEU A 434 -19.37 2.77 -47.81
C LEU A 434 -19.54 1.62 -46.80
N TYR A 435 -19.44 1.92 -45.50
CA TYR A 435 -19.48 0.91 -44.45
C TYR A 435 -20.89 0.39 -44.16
N LEU A 436 -21.93 1.19 -44.43
CA LEU A 436 -23.34 0.77 -44.30
C LEU A 436 -23.85 -0.05 -45.49
N ARG A 437 -23.26 0.08 -46.68
CA ARG A 437 -23.73 -0.60 -47.91
C ARG A 437 -22.83 -1.72 -48.39
N ASN A 438 -21.59 -1.83 -47.88
CA ASN A 438 -20.64 -2.85 -48.31
C ASN A 438 -20.12 -3.70 -47.13
N SER A 439 -20.62 -4.94 -47.03
CA SER A 439 -20.19 -5.90 -46.01
C SER A 439 -18.71 -6.29 -46.09
N ASN A 440 -18.05 -6.12 -47.24
CA ASN A 440 -16.62 -6.37 -47.36
C ASN A 440 -15.78 -5.26 -46.73
N SER A 441 -16.24 -4.01 -46.77
CA SER A 441 -15.53 -2.87 -46.15
C SER A 441 -15.49 -2.98 -44.61
N ILE A 442 -16.47 -3.67 -44.01
CA ILE A 442 -16.49 -3.93 -42.56
C ILE A 442 -15.30 -4.79 -42.11
N LYS A 443 -14.79 -5.68 -42.96
CA LYS A 443 -13.63 -6.54 -42.64
C LYS A 443 -12.34 -5.75 -42.43
N GLU A 444 -12.28 -4.50 -42.89
CA GLU A 444 -11.13 -3.61 -42.71
C GLU A 444 -11.10 -2.91 -41.34
N LEU A 445 -12.19 -3.03 -40.57
CA LEU A 445 -12.34 -2.42 -39.26
C LEU A 445 -11.79 -3.33 -38.16
N LYS A 446 -11.25 -2.72 -37.13
CA LYS A 446 -10.73 -3.41 -35.93
C LYS A 446 -11.74 -3.47 -34.78
N ILE A 447 -12.90 -2.82 -34.94
CA ILE A 447 -14.03 -2.90 -34.01
C ILE A 447 -15.00 -3.99 -34.46
N THR A 448 -15.62 -4.69 -33.51
CA THR A 448 -16.55 -5.80 -33.79
C THR A 448 -17.73 -5.76 -32.81
N GLY A 449 -18.68 -6.70 -32.92
CA GLY A 449 -19.77 -6.87 -31.96
C GLY A 449 -20.56 -5.60 -31.68
N ASP A 450 -20.76 -5.32 -30.39
CA ASP A 450 -21.53 -4.18 -29.89
C ASP A 450 -21.01 -2.81 -30.36
N TRP A 451 -19.68 -2.64 -30.42
CA TRP A 451 -19.05 -1.39 -30.83
C TRP A 451 -19.27 -1.11 -32.31
N LEU A 452 -19.12 -2.13 -33.15
CA LEU A 452 -19.39 -2.00 -34.58
C LEU A 452 -20.86 -1.68 -34.83
N TRP A 453 -21.77 -2.36 -34.12
CA TRP A 453 -23.20 -2.09 -34.17
C TRP A 453 -23.51 -0.63 -33.84
N GLN A 454 -23.08 -0.16 -32.67
CA GLN A 454 -23.34 1.21 -32.22
C GLN A 454 -22.71 2.26 -33.15
N ALA A 455 -21.50 2.03 -33.64
CA ALA A 455 -20.84 2.95 -34.57
C ALA A 455 -21.59 3.06 -35.91
N LEU A 456 -22.05 1.93 -36.47
CA LEU A 456 -22.83 1.93 -37.71
C LEU A 456 -24.22 2.55 -37.52
N THR A 457 -24.90 2.27 -36.40
CA THR A 457 -26.20 2.85 -36.09
C THR A 457 -26.10 4.37 -35.97
N LYS A 458 -25.11 4.89 -35.25
CA LYS A 458 -24.86 6.35 -35.22
C LYS A 458 -24.56 6.90 -36.60
N ALA A 459 -23.68 6.26 -37.37
CA ALA A 459 -23.36 6.70 -38.73
C ALA A 459 -24.59 6.73 -39.67
N ASN A 460 -25.55 5.84 -39.45
CA ASN A 460 -26.79 5.75 -40.20
C ASN A 460 -27.74 6.93 -39.95
N GLU A 461 -27.68 7.56 -38.77
CA GLU A 461 -28.47 8.77 -38.46
C GLU A 461 -28.04 9.99 -39.31
N HIS A 462 -26.82 9.96 -39.85
CA HIS A 462 -26.21 11.07 -40.57
C HIS A 462 -26.19 10.91 -42.10
N ILE A 463 -26.74 9.83 -42.66
CA ILE A 463 -26.85 9.65 -44.12
C ILE A 463 -28.21 10.12 -44.65
N GLU A 464 -28.25 10.61 -45.90
CA GLU A 464 -29.49 11.13 -46.53
C GLU A 464 -30.64 10.11 -46.56
N LYS A 465 -30.32 8.82 -46.62
CA LYS A 465 -31.29 7.72 -46.65
C LYS A 465 -30.91 6.64 -45.63
N PRO A 466 -31.36 6.76 -44.38
CA PRO A 466 -31.10 5.80 -43.32
C PRO A 466 -31.59 4.40 -43.70
N LEU A 467 -30.79 3.39 -43.38
CA LEU A 467 -31.17 1.99 -43.45
C LEU A 467 -32.04 1.62 -42.25
N GLN A 468 -32.91 0.62 -42.42
CA GLN A 468 -33.60 -0.02 -41.31
C GLN A 468 -32.62 -0.82 -40.44
N ASP A 469 -32.84 -0.83 -39.13
CA ASP A 469 -31.98 -1.49 -38.14
C ASP A 469 -31.70 -2.97 -38.47
N GLU A 470 -32.69 -3.70 -39.00
CA GLU A 470 -32.51 -5.09 -39.44
C GLU A 470 -31.44 -5.28 -40.53
N LYS A 471 -31.25 -4.28 -41.40
CA LYS A 471 -30.21 -4.31 -42.43
C LYS A 471 -28.83 -4.05 -41.82
N ILE A 472 -28.75 -3.16 -40.83
CA ILE A 472 -27.52 -2.92 -40.10
C ILE A 472 -27.16 -4.17 -39.27
N LEU A 473 -28.15 -4.88 -38.70
CA LEU A 473 -27.90 -6.05 -37.83
C LEU A 473 -27.25 -7.17 -38.64
N LYS A 474 -27.64 -7.32 -39.91
CA LYS A 474 -27.05 -8.30 -40.84
C LYS A 474 -25.58 -8.01 -41.18
N LEU A 475 -25.12 -6.79 -40.94
CA LEU A 475 -23.72 -6.39 -41.17
C LEU A 475 -22.81 -6.75 -40.00
N VAL A 476 -23.37 -6.98 -38.80
CA VAL A 476 -22.61 -7.19 -37.57
C VAL A 476 -22.76 -8.65 -37.12
N LYS A 477 -21.63 -9.34 -36.92
CA LYS A 477 -21.64 -10.65 -36.26
C LYS A 477 -21.69 -10.45 -34.75
N ASN A 478 -22.61 -11.14 -34.07
CA ASN A 478 -22.78 -11.13 -32.62
C ASN A 478 -22.86 -9.70 -32.03
N PRO A 479 -23.89 -8.90 -32.38
CA PRO A 479 -24.02 -7.50 -31.95
C PRO A 479 -24.16 -7.33 -30.43
N GLU A 480 -24.50 -8.38 -29.70
CA GLU A 480 -24.57 -8.39 -28.23
C GLU A 480 -23.24 -8.73 -27.55
N GLN A 481 -22.22 -9.15 -28.32
CA GLN A 481 -20.93 -9.50 -27.75
C GLN A 481 -20.19 -8.21 -27.37
N PRO A 482 -19.88 -7.99 -26.07
CA PRO A 482 -19.17 -6.80 -25.65
C PRO A 482 -17.75 -6.85 -26.19
N THR A 483 -17.29 -5.73 -26.75
CA THR A 483 -15.88 -5.52 -27.03
C THR A 483 -15.19 -5.25 -25.70
N LEU A 484 -14.72 -6.31 -25.06
CA LEU A 484 -13.88 -6.14 -23.88
C LEU A 484 -12.49 -5.74 -24.37
N LEU A 485 -11.72 -5.15 -23.46
CA LEU A 485 -10.26 -5.13 -23.56
C LEU A 485 -9.74 -6.58 -23.36
N VAL A 486 -10.20 -7.55 -24.17
CA VAL A 486 -9.62 -8.88 -24.25
C VAL A 486 -8.30 -8.73 -25.01
N ASP A 487 -7.24 -9.37 -24.53
CA ASP A 487 -5.87 -9.40 -25.08
C ASP A 487 -4.85 -8.40 -24.52
N ILE A 488 -5.07 -7.88 -23.30
CA ILE A 488 -3.92 -7.57 -22.45
C ILE A 488 -4.15 -8.17 -21.07
N ASP A 489 -3.89 -9.47 -20.95
CA ASP A 489 -3.60 -10.01 -19.64
C ASP A 489 -2.46 -9.18 -19.05
N TYR A 490 -2.78 -8.44 -17.98
CA TYR A 490 -1.83 -7.76 -17.09
C TYR A 490 -0.62 -8.63 -16.77
N HIS A 491 -0.79 -9.96 -16.86
CA HIS A 491 0.15 -10.98 -16.46
C HIS A 491 1.03 -11.57 -17.58
N VAL A 492 0.72 -11.44 -18.87
CA VAL A 492 1.45 -12.19 -19.93
C VAL A 492 2.61 -11.38 -20.53
N GLN A 493 2.44 -10.07 -20.75
CA GLN A 493 3.49 -9.22 -21.33
C GLN A 493 4.52 -8.74 -20.29
N THR A 494 4.13 -8.58 -19.03
CA THR A 494 5.02 -8.17 -17.94
C THR A 494 6.04 -9.24 -17.56
N ASN A 495 5.73 -10.54 -17.61
CA ASN A 495 6.63 -11.57 -17.10
C ASN A 495 7.95 -11.65 -17.87
N LYS A 496 7.92 -11.63 -19.20
CA LYS A 496 9.13 -11.86 -20.02
C LYS A 496 10.17 -10.74 -19.88
N ILE A 497 9.73 -9.50 -19.73
CA ILE A 497 10.62 -8.32 -19.65
C ILE A 497 11.03 -8.03 -18.21
N ILE A 498 10.23 -8.45 -17.22
CA ILE A 498 10.64 -8.39 -15.81
C ILE A 498 11.81 -9.35 -15.53
N ASP A 499 11.85 -10.50 -16.19
CA ASP A 499 12.91 -11.50 -15.98
C ASP A 499 14.26 -11.16 -16.62
N GLU A 500 14.26 -10.38 -17.72
CA GLU A 500 15.47 -10.06 -18.49
C GLU A 500 16.03 -8.65 -18.19
N ALA A 501 15.24 -7.75 -17.61
CA ALA A 501 15.65 -6.39 -17.31
C ALA A 501 16.63 -6.31 -16.12
N LYS A 502 17.72 -5.57 -16.28
CA LYS A 502 18.75 -5.34 -15.25
C LYS A 502 19.07 -3.87 -15.11
N ILE A 503 19.28 -3.43 -13.87
CA ILE A 503 19.83 -2.11 -13.55
C ILE A 503 21.35 -2.22 -13.47
N GLU A 504 22.05 -1.23 -14.00
CA GLU A 504 23.49 -1.12 -13.88
C GLU A 504 23.90 -0.89 -12.42
N ILE A 505 24.75 -1.78 -11.89
CA ILE A 505 25.20 -1.71 -10.50
C ILE A 505 26.52 -0.94 -10.44
N PRO A 506 26.63 0.12 -9.62
CA PRO A 506 27.88 0.86 -9.49
C PRO A 506 28.97 -0.04 -8.91
N PHE A 507 30.23 0.21 -9.32
CA PHE A 507 31.37 -0.61 -8.88
C PHE A 507 31.49 -0.66 -7.35
N HIS A 508 31.26 0.48 -6.70
CA HIS A 508 31.08 0.62 -5.25
C HIS A 508 29.68 1.13 -4.93
N LEU A 509 29.02 0.51 -3.95
CA LEU A 509 27.77 1.04 -3.42
C LEU A 509 28.02 2.40 -2.76
N PRO A 510 27.14 3.41 -2.98
CA PRO A 510 27.25 4.68 -2.29
C PRO A 510 27.29 4.50 -0.77
N ILE A 511 28.10 5.32 -0.12
CA ILE A 511 28.19 5.33 1.34
C ILE A 511 27.02 6.14 1.88
N LEU A 512 26.17 5.52 2.69
CA LEU A 512 25.06 6.23 3.35
C LEU A 512 25.61 7.18 4.42
N PRO A 513 25.00 8.37 4.62
CA PRO A 513 25.24 9.21 5.79
C PRO A 513 24.97 8.44 7.08
N ASP A 514 25.63 8.83 8.19
CA ASP A 514 25.59 8.08 9.44
C ASP A 514 24.17 7.90 10.01
N GLU A 515 23.28 8.86 9.77
CA GLU A 515 21.86 8.82 10.15
C GLU A 515 21.04 7.75 9.40
N TYR A 516 21.53 7.25 8.26
CA TYR A 516 20.89 6.17 7.47
C TYR A 516 21.73 4.87 7.45
N ARG A 517 22.75 4.75 8.30
CA ARG A 517 23.71 3.62 8.35
C ARG A 517 23.36 2.47 9.28
#